data_AF-A0A9J7LCA4-F1
#
_entry.id   AF-A0A9J7LCA4-F1
#
_cell.length_a   1.000
_cell.length_b   1.000
_cell.length_c   1.000
_cell.angle_alpha   90.00
_cell.angle_beta   90.00
_cell.angle_gamma   90.00
#
_symmetry.space_group_name_H-M   'P 1'
#
loop_
_entity.id
_entity.type
_entity.pdbx_description
1 polymer ?
#
loop_
_entity_poly.entity_id
_entity_poly.type
_entity_poly.pdbx_seq_one_letter_code
_entity_poly.pdbx_strand_id
1 'polypeptide(L)'
;MMADTRRKMPSPLVIEECPEEDDHRGRRRQNHIAEEFGIEMNNTGHSRRRRYSIEEEEDCSEDGDTPFRIRDFFHVGEVSNLICLVAMIIGITLVEVFKNDTRVPKHAMNFLQVFRAMGLFSVSGGVTNWLAVKMLFDRIPGLIGSGVITSQFKEIRQTVKNVVLETFFETEYLENYMHRKSGEFLAAFQIESKLQRLLQSERVMQIIDNQVQKLYKKPEGMMLAMMGVDAGKLSKMIQPLMKGLSRDMTPVLAKNLKTFEFMNAESMRAQVDEMMTVKMEEFTPPKVKKLVEQMIRQHLGWLVVWGNVFGALLGTIAEVVAIFT
;
A
#
# COMPACT_ATOMS: atom_id res chain seq x y z
N MET A 1 3.51 -25.36 47.23
CA MET A 1 4.09 -23.99 47.25
C MET A 1 5.59 -24.17 47.30
N MET A 2 6.46 -23.63 46.44
CA MET A 2 6.39 -22.58 45.42
C MET A 2 7.50 -22.90 44.40
N ALA A 3 7.30 -22.41 43.17
CA ALA A 3 8.17 -22.56 42.01
C ALA A 3 9.39 -21.61 42.08
N ASP A 4 10.53 -22.01 41.51
CA ASP A 4 11.62 -21.09 41.13
C ASP A 4 11.96 -21.32 39.65
N THR A 5 11.81 -20.27 38.86
CA THR A 5 11.96 -20.25 37.39
C THR A 5 13.21 -19.44 37.08
N ARG A 6 14.34 -20.08 36.79
CA ARG A 6 15.54 -19.40 36.32
C ARG A 6 15.69 -19.52 34.80
N ARG A 7 15.45 -18.41 34.10
CA ARG A 7 15.90 -18.21 32.70
C ARG A 7 17.41 -17.97 32.71
N LYS A 8 18.14 -18.75 31.91
CA LYS A 8 19.57 -18.60 31.62
C LYS A 8 19.80 -17.45 30.63
N MET A 9 20.69 -16.52 30.96
CA MET A 9 21.42 -15.70 29.97
C MET A 9 22.64 -16.50 29.47
N PRO A 10 23.03 -16.40 28.19
CA PRO A 10 24.35 -16.84 27.75
C PRO A 10 25.35 -15.67 27.70
N SER A 11 26.50 -15.87 28.33
CA SER A 11 27.74 -15.07 28.18
C SER A 11 28.66 -15.71 27.09
N PRO A 12 29.80 -15.09 26.73
CA PRO A 12 30.16 -14.71 25.36
C PRO A 12 30.95 -15.79 24.60
N LEU A 13 30.84 -15.81 23.26
CA LEU A 13 31.73 -16.62 22.43
C LEU A 13 33.05 -15.89 22.15
N VAL A 14 34.11 -16.65 22.37
CA VAL A 14 35.54 -16.36 22.27
C VAL A 14 35.95 -16.07 20.83
N ILE A 15 36.84 -15.08 20.67
CA ILE A 15 37.57 -14.78 19.43
C ILE A 15 38.70 -15.81 19.31
N GLU A 16 38.66 -16.65 18.28
CA GLU A 16 39.76 -17.53 17.90
C GLU A 16 40.30 -17.04 16.55
N GLU A 17 41.50 -16.45 16.57
CA GLU A 17 42.27 -16.11 15.36
C GLU A 17 42.76 -17.39 14.67
N CYS A 18 42.65 -17.44 13.35
CA CYS A 18 43.29 -18.45 12.50
C CYS A 18 43.85 -17.81 11.22
N PRO A 19 44.89 -18.42 10.62
CA PRO A 19 46.03 -17.73 10.03
C PRO A 19 45.90 -17.44 8.52
N GLU A 20 46.75 -16.53 8.03
CA GLU A 20 47.01 -16.28 6.61
C GLU A 20 47.52 -17.55 5.91
N GLU A 21 46.82 -18.05 4.88
CA GLU A 21 47.35 -18.35 3.53
C GLU A 21 46.32 -19.02 2.59
N ASP A 22 46.56 -18.78 1.30
CA ASP A 22 46.12 -19.47 0.09
C ASP A 22 44.86 -19.05 -0.71
N ASP A 23 45.21 -18.33 -1.79
CA ASP A 23 44.51 -17.69 -2.90
C ASP A 23 43.69 -18.63 -3.82
N HIS A 24 42.78 -19.45 -3.27
CA HIS A 24 41.88 -20.25 -4.11
C HIS A 24 40.40 -20.25 -3.70
N ARG A 25 40.00 -19.48 -2.67
CA ARG A 25 38.58 -19.37 -2.23
C ARG A 25 37.80 -18.17 -2.79
N GLY A 26 38.46 -17.21 -3.44
CA GLY A 26 37.79 -16.04 -4.05
C GLY A 26 36.91 -16.37 -5.26
N ARG A 27 37.30 -17.36 -6.08
CA ARG A 27 36.57 -17.72 -7.30
C ARG A 27 35.21 -18.39 -7.07
N ARG A 28 35.04 -19.14 -5.97
CA ARG A 28 33.75 -19.81 -5.69
C ARG A 28 32.68 -18.86 -5.17
N ARG A 29 33.05 -17.78 -4.47
CA ARG A 29 32.08 -16.76 -4.02
C ARG A 29 31.64 -15.83 -5.14
N GLN A 30 32.50 -15.52 -6.12
CA GLN A 30 32.11 -14.71 -7.27
C GLN A 30 31.17 -15.46 -8.22
N ASN A 31 31.36 -16.76 -8.43
CA ASN A 31 30.44 -17.54 -9.28
C ASN A 31 29.05 -17.71 -8.66
N HIS A 32 28.95 -17.76 -7.33
CA HIS A 32 27.66 -17.91 -6.65
C HIS A 32 26.80 -16.63 -6.68
N ILE A 33 27.44 -15.46 -6.81
CA ILE A 33 26.74 -14.16 -6.98
C ILE A 33 26.43 -13.91 -8.48
N ALA A 34 27.25 -14.44 -9.40
CA ALA A 34 27.01 -14.30 -10.84
C ALA A 34 25.82 -15.13 -11.35
N GLU A 35 25.52 -16.29 -10.73
CA GLU A 35 24.34 -17.10 -11.05
C GLU A 35 23.02 -16.49 -10.53
N GLU A 36 23.05 -15.71 -9.44
CA GLU A 36 21.86 -15.02 -8.92
C GLU A 36 21.41 -13.83 -9.80
N PHE A 37 22.31 -13.32 -10.65
CA PHE A 37 22.06 -12.16 -11.52
C PHE A 37 22.16 -12.45 -13.03
N GLY A 38 22.32 -13.72 -13.44
CA GLY A 38 22.25 -14.14 -14.85
C GLY A 38 23.30 -13.49 -15.77
N ILE A 39 24.55 -13.36 -15.31
CA ILE A 39 25.63 -12.77 -16.14
C ILE A 39 26.64 -13.86 -16.55
N GLU A 40 26.58 -14.26 -17.82
CA GLU A 40 27.58 -15.13 -18.44
C GLU A 40 28.88 -14.36 -18.71
N MET A 41 29.97 -14.73 -18.03
CA MET A 41 31.30 -14.13 -18.20
C MET A 41 32.11 -14.93 -19.21
N ASN A 42 32.19 -14.46 -20.46
CA ASN A 42 33.06 -15.05 -21.48
C ASN A 42 34.48 -14.46 -21.42
N ASN A 43 35.48 -15.32 -21.56
CA ASN A 43 36.87 -15.12 -21.16
C ASN A 43 37.76 -14.53 -22.26
N THR A 44 37.29 -13.50 -22.97
CA THR A 44 38.11 -12.82 -23.99
C THR A 44 37.98 -11.30 -23.87
N GLY A 45 39.13 -10.66 -23.66
CA GLY A 45 39.28 -9.22 -23.46
C GLY A 45 38.89 -8.40 -24.69
N HIS A 46 37.59 -8.11 -24.83
CA HIS A 46 37.10 -7.03 -25.68
C HIS A 46 35.92 -6.32 -25.01
N SER A 47 36.15 -5.07 -24.62
CA SER A 47 35.16 -4.13 -24.12
C SER A 47 34.05 -3.89 -25.15
N ARG A 48 32.92 -4.57 -25.03
CA ARG A 48 31.65 -4.15 -25.65
C ARG A 48 30.81 -3.44 -24.60
N ARG A 49 30.70 -2.11 -24.73
CA ARG A 49 29.64 -1.31 -24.09
C ARG A 49 28.29 -1.95 -24.44
N ARG A 50 27.66 -2.66 -23.50
CA ARG A 50 26.22 -2.89 -23.58
C ARG A 50 25.56 -1.53 -23.35
N ARG A 51 24.99 -0.98 -24.43
CA ARG A 51 23.93 0.02 -24.37
C ARG A 51 22.87 -0.56 -23.44
N TYR A 52 22.71 0.01 -22.25
CA TYR A 52 21.46 -0.13 -21.53
C TYR A 52 20.43 0.58 -22.40
N SER A 53 19.61 -0.19 -23.10
CA SER A 53 18.34 0.30 -23.58
C SER A 53 17.55 0.62 -22.32
N ILE A 54 17.40 1.91 -22.06
CA ILE A 54 16.36 2.45 -21.20
C ILE A 54 15.08 1.86 -21.76
N GLU A 55 14.47 0.89 -21.06
CA GLU A 55 13.07 0.59 -21.29
C GLU A 55 12.33 1.90 -21.04
N GLU A 56 11.70 2.36 -22.11
CA GLU A 56 11.04 3.66 -22.21
C GLU A 56 10.07 3.84 -21.05
N GLU A 57 10.08 5.06 -20.51
CA GLU A 57 9.01 5.62 -19.71
C GLU A 57 7.67 5.30 -20.38
N GLU A 58 6.85 4.43 -19.75
CA GLU A 58 5.42 4.48 -20.00
C GLU A 58 4.88 5.74 -19.33
N ASP A 59 4.59 6.67 -20.23
CA ASP A 59 4.04 7.99 -20.06
C ASP A 59 2.77 7.98 -19.20
N CYS A 60 2.71 8.89 -18.24
CA CYS A 60 1.48 9.26 -17.55
C CYS A 60 0.71 10.22 -18.47
N SER A 61 -0.20 9.73 -19.33
CA SER A 61 -1.27 10.53 -19.95
C SER A 61 -2.37 9.66 -20.59
N GLU A 62 -3.57 9.77 -20.03
CA GLU A 62 -4.93 9.67 -20.63
C GLU A 62 -5.34 8.47 -21.53
N ASP A 63 -6.49 7.90 -21.13
CA ASP A 63 -7.50 7.21 -21.95
C ASP A 63 -7.08 5.97 -22.74
N GLY A 64 -7.20 4.82 -22.07
CA GLY A 64 -7.31 3.52 -22.71
C GLY A 64 -8.11 2.57 -21.84
N ASP A 65 -9.37 2.36 -22.20
CA ASP A 65 -10.17 1.20 -21.79
C ASP A 65 -9.35 -0.08 -21.99
N THR A 66 -8.63 -0.51 -20.95
CA THR A 66 -8.20 -1.91 -20.88
C THR A 66 -9.49 -2.73 -20.90
N PRO A 67 -9.65 -3.68 -21.85
CA PRO A 67 -10.89 -4.41 -21.94
C PRO A 67 -11.00 -5.21 -20.65
N PHE A 68 -11.93 -4.75 -19.80
CA PHE A 68 -12.51 -5.46 -18.68
C PHE A 68 -12.52 -6.94 -19.07
N ARG A 69 -11.63 -7.72 -18.45
CA ARG A 69 -11.44 -9.11 -18.83
C ARG A 69 -12.79 -9.80 -18.68
N ILE A 70 -13.38 -10.21 -19.79
CA ILE A 70 -14.78 -10.67 -20.01
C ILE A 70 -15.15 -11.93 -19.19
N ARG A 71 -14.29 -12.35 -18.26
CA ARG A 71 -14.49 -13.51 -17.39
C ARG A 71 -15.31 -13.20 -16.13
N ASP A 72 -15.77 -11.95 -15.96
CA ASP A 72 -16.58 -11.49 -14.82
C ASP A 72 -18.10 -11.60 -15.05
N PHE A 73 -18.54 -12.08 -16.22
CA PHE A 73 -19.98 -12.17 -16.56
C PHE A 73 -20.63 -13.51 -16.19
N PHE A 74 -19.86 -14.55 -15.85
CA PHE A 74 -20.42 -15.80 -15.33
C PHE A 74 -20.23 -15.87 -13.82
N HIS A 75 -20.98 -15.04 -13.10
CA HIS A 75 -21.09 -15.15 -11.65
C HIS A 75 -21.77 -16.48 -11.31
N VAL A 76 -21.16 -17.24 -10.41
CA VAL A 76 -21.67 -18.53 -9.89
C VAL A 76 -23.14 -18.40 -9.44
N GLY A 77 -23.51 -17.23 -8.90
CA GLY A 77 -24.87 -16.91 -8.49
C GLY A 77 -25.89 -16.82 -9.65
N GLU A 78 -25.53 -16.22 -10.78
CA GLU A 78 -26.45 -16.09 -11.93
C GLU A 78 -26.68 -17.44 -12.61
N VAL A 79 -25.63 -18.24 -12.74
CA VAL A 79 -25.72 -19.63 -13.23
C VAL A 79 -26.59 -20.47 -12.30
N SER A 80 -26.39 -20.34 -10.98
CA SER A 80 -27.21 -21.03 -9.99
C SER A 80 -28.69 -20.64 -10.09
N ASN A 81 -29.00 -19.35 -10.23
CA ASN A 81 -30.37 -18.87 -10.43
C ASN A 81 -30.99 -19.45 -11.70
N LEU A 82 -30.24 -19.51 -12.81
CA LEU A 82 -30.72 -20.08 -14.06
C LEU A 82 -31.04 -21.57 -13.92
N ILE A 83 -30.15 -22.34 -13.28
CA ILE A 83 -30.37 -23.78 -13.02
C ILE A 83 -31.61 -23.99 -12.16
N CYS A 84 -31.76 -23.23 -11.08
CA CYS A 84 -32.93 -23.32 -10.20
C CYS A 84 -34.22 -22.91 -10.91
N LEU A 85 -34.17 -21.92 -11.81
CA LEU A 85 -35.31 -21.49 -12.62
C LEU A 85 -35.75 -22.60 -13.57
N VAL A 86 -34.82 -23.28 -14.23
CA VAL A 86 -35.12 -24.44 -15.08
C VAL A 86 -35.73 -25.57 -14.24
N ALA A 87 -35.14 -25.88 -13.08
CA ALA A 87 -35.67 -26.90 -12.17
C ALA A 87 -37.10 -26.58 -11.69
N MET A 88 -37.38 -25.31 -11.39
CA MET A 88 -38.72 -24.82 -11.03
C MET A 88 -39.72 -25.02 -12.16
N ILE A 89 -39.38 -24.64 -13.41
CA ILE A 89 -40.26 -24.83 -14.56
C ILE A 89 -40.55 -26.32 -14.78
N ILE A 90 -39.53 -27.17 -14.68
CA ILE A 90 -39.69 -28.63 -14.78
C ILE A 90 -40.62 -29.13 -13.67
N GLY A 91 -40.43 -28.67 -12.43
CA GLY A 91 -41.29 -29.07 -11.32
C GLY A 91 -42.75 -28.66 -11.48
N ILE A 92 -43.01 -27.44 -11.95
CA ILE A 92 -44.37 -26.94 -12.21
C ILE A 92 -45.01 -27.73 -13.36
N THR A 93 -44.31 -27.89 -14.47
CA THR A 93 -44.83 -28.60 -15.65
C THR A 93 -45.12 -30.07 -15.34
N LEU A 94 -44.23 -30.76 -14.63
CA LEU A 94 -44.45 -32.14 -14.21
C LEU A 94 -45.67 -32.28 -13.29
N VAL A 95 -45.82 -31.42 -12.28
CA VAL A 95 -46.99 -31.46 -11.40
C VAL A 95 -48.27 -31.25 -12.20
N GLU A 96 -48.31 -30.27 -13.11
CA GLU A 96 -49.52 -29.97 -13.88
C GLU A 96 -49.89 -31.10 -14.86
N VAL A 97 -48.91 -31.76 -15.48
CA VAL A 97 -49.12 -32.89 -16.40
C VAL A 97 -49.69 -34.11 -15.67
N PHE A 98 -49.14 -34.45 -14.50
CA PHE A 98 -49.49 -35.68 -13.79
C PHE A 98 -50.66 -35.52 -12.80
N LYS A 99 -51.06 -34.29 -12.47
CA LYS A 99 -52.13 -34.01 -11.48
C LYS A 99 -53.46 -34.69 -11.79
N ASN A 100 -53.81 -34.85 -13.07
CA ASN A 100 -55.08 -35.46 -13.50
C ASN A 100 -54.98 -36.96 -13.82
N ASP A 101 -53.79 -37.57 -13.76
CA ASP A 101 -53.61 -38.98 -14.09
C ASP A 101 -53.78 -39.86 -12.84
N THR A 102 -54.87 -40.64 -12.80
CA THR A 102 -55.21 -41.52 -11.67
C THR A 102 -54.28 -42.73 -11.54
N ARG A 103 -53.36 -42.95 -12.49
CA ARG A 103 -52.42 -44.09 -12.50
C ARG A 103 -51.14 -43.84 -11.68
N VAL A 104 -50.88 -42.60 -11.27
CA VAL A 104 -49.64 -42.23 -10.56
C VAL A 104 -49.77 -42.60 -9.08
N PRO A 105 -48.80 -43.33 -8.49
CA PRO A 105 -48.84 -43.67 -7.07
C PRO A 105 -48.75 -42.41 -6.20
N LYS A 106 -49.48 -42.39 -5.07
CA LYS A 106 -49.55 -41.24 -4.15
C LYS A 106 -48.16 -40.72 -3.72
N HIS A 107 -47.22 -41.63 -3.45
CA HIS A 107 -45.84 -41.27 -3.07
C HIS A 107 -45.09 -40.50 -4.18
N ALA A 108 -45.35 -40.83 -5.46
CA ALA A 108 -44.74 -40.12 -6.57
C ALA A 108 -45.33 -38.72 -6.75
N MET A 109 -46.64 -38.56 -6.51
CA MET A 109 -47.28 -37.24 -6.52
C MET A 109 -46.72 -36.33 -5.40
N ASN A 110 -46.57 -36.87 -4.19
CA ASN A 110 -45.98 -36.15 -3.07
C ASN A 110 -44.53 -35.71 -3.36
N PHE A 111 -43.72 -36.59 -3.97
CA PHE A 111 -42.37 -36.23 -4.40
C PHE A 111 -42.35 -35.08 -5.41
N LEU A 112 -43.28 -35.09 -6.37
CA LEU A 112 -43.40 -34.06 -7.40
C LEU A 112 -43.79 -32.70 -6.80
N GLN A 113 -44.69 -32.71 -5.81
CA GLN A 113 -45.08 -31.54 -5.04
C GLN A 113 -43.91 -30.95 -4.25
N VAL A 114 -43.13 -31.80 -3.57
CA VAL A 114 -41.90 -31.41 -2.86
C VAL A 114 -40.88 -30.82 -3.84
N PHE A 115 -40.69 -31.42 -5.00
CA PHE A 115 -39.78 -30.93 -6.03
C PHE A 115 -40.19 -29.56 -6.59
N ARG A 116 -41.50 -29.35 -6.81
CA ARG A 116 -42.04 -28.04 -7.21
C ARG A 116 -41.83 -26.97 -6.12
N ALA A 117 -42.13 -27.30 -4.86
CA ALA A 117 -41.91 -26.38 -3.74
C ALA A 117 -40.43 -26.03 -3.59
N MET A 118 -39.54 -27.04 -3.64
CA MET A 118 -38.10 -26.85 -3.66
C MET A 118 -37.67 -25.86 -4.76
N GLY A 119 -38.15 -26.02 -5.99
CA GLY A 119 -37.84 -25.12 -7.11
C GLY A 119 -38.34 -23.69 -6.88
N LEU A 120 -39.59 -23.52 -6.44
CA LEU A 120 -40.19 -22.20 -6.19
C LEU A 120 -39.45 -21.41 -5.10
N PHE A 121 -39.20 -22.05 -3.96
CA PHE A 121 -38.50 -21.41 -2.86
C PHE A 121 -37.01 -21.19 -3.16
N SER A 122 -36.38 -22.10 -3.90
CA SER A 122 -34.99 -21.92 -4.36
C SER A 122 -34.85 -20.66 -5.21
N VAL A 123 -35.67 -20.52 -6.27
CA VAL A 123 -35.65 -19.35 -7.15
C VAL A 123 -35.95 -18.07 -6.37
N SER A 124 -36.95 -18.08 -5.49
CA SER A 124 -37.26 -16.91 -4.66
C SER A 124 -36.07 -16.49 -3.79
N GLY A 125 -35.38 -17.46 -3.17
CA GLY A 125 -34.19 -17.21 -2.35
C GLY A 125 -33.03 -16.64 -3.14
N GLY A 126 -32.70 -17.23 -4.30
CA GLY A 126 -31.63 -16.75 -5.17
C GLY A 126 -31.91 -15.40 -5.82
N VAL A 127 -33.14 -15.17 -6.30
CA VAL A 127 -33.53 -13.88 -6.90
C VAL A 127 -33.52 -12.76 -5.87
N THR A 128 -34.04 -13.01 -4.66
CA THR A 128 -34.03 -12.01 -3.58
C THR A 128 -32.59 -11.65 -3.19
N ASN A 129 -31.72 -12.66 -3.10
CA ASN A 129 -30.34 -12.42 -2.76
C ASN A 129 -29.55 -11.73 -3.89
N TRP A 130 -29.81 -12.09 -5.14
CA TRP A 130 -29.25 -11.39 -6.30
C TRP A 130 -29.67 -9.91 -6.32
N LEU A 131 -30.95 -9.64 -6.03
CA LEU A 131 -31.46 -8.29 -5.89
C LEU A 131 -30.77 -7.53 -4.75
N ALA A 132 -30.52 -8.18 -3.61
CA ALA A 132 -29.79 -7.58 -2.49
C ALA A 132 -28.36 -7.19 -2.87
N VAL A 133 -27.64 -8.07 -3.59
CA VAL A 133 -26.31 -7.76 -4.10
C VAL A 133 -26.38 -6.57 -5.07
N LYS A 134 -27.34 -6.55 -5.98
CA LYS A 134 -27.54 -5.44 -6.92
C LYS A 134 -27.87 -4.13 -6.19
N MET A 135 -28.73 -4.18 -5.17
CA MET A 135 -29.13 -3.06 -4.34
C MET A 135 -27.97 -2.48 -3.52
N LEU A 136 -26.95 -3.28 -3.20
CA LEU A 136 -25.77 -2.81 -2.48
C LEU A 136 -24.94 -1.81 -3.32
N PHE A 137 -24.82 -2.08 -4.63
CA PHE A 137 -23.96 -1.31 -5.54
C PHE A 137 -24.71 -0.27 -6.36
N ASP A 138 -25.94 -0.56 -6.76
CA ASP A 138 -26.73 0.26 -7.67
C ASP A 138 -27.97 0.82 -6.98
N ARG A 139 -28.27 2.08 -7.29
CA ARG A 139 -29.52 2.71 -6.86
C ARG A 139 -30.65 2.28 -7.78
N ILE A 140 -31.63 1.58 -7.24
CA ILE A 140 -32.79 1.08 -7.97
C ILE A 140 -33.97 2.02 -7.67
N PRO A 141 -34.67 2.55 -8.69
CA PRO A 141 -35.82 3.43 -8.47
C PRO A 141 -36.93 2.68 -7.71
N GLY A 142 -37.41 3.26 -6.61
CA GLY A 142 -38.51 2.70 -5.81
C GLY A 142 -38.11 1.82 -4.62
N LEU A 143 -36.83 1.44 -4.47
CA LEU A 143 -36.35 0.66 -3.32
C LEU A 143 -35.55 1.55 -2.35
N ILE A 144 -36.10 1.75 -1.14
CA ILE A 144 -35.46 2.49 -0.04
C ILE A 144 -34.24 1.70 0.43
N GLY A 145 -33.08 2.35 0.53
CA GLY A 145 -31.82 1.72 0.92
C GLY A 145 -30.98 1.18 -0.24
N SER A 146 -31.36 1.43 -1.50
CA SER A 146 -30.54 1.05 -2.66
C SER A 146 -29.34 1.99 -2.86
N GLY A 147 -28.22 1.43 -3.32
CA GLY A 147 -26.97 2.14 -3.59
C GLY A 147 -26.17 2.51 -2.35
N VAL A 148 -26.16 1.68 -1.29
CA VAL A 148 -25.49 1.96 0.00
C VAL A 148 -24.02 2.34 -0.17
N ILE A 149 -23.28 1.65 -1.04
CA ILE A 149 -21.85 1.95 -1.25
C ILE A 149 -21.66 3.31 -1.92
N THR A 150 -22.50 3.62 -2.92
CA THR A 150 -22.42 4.91 -3.62
C THR A 150 -22.90 6.08 -2.77
N SER A 151 -23.80 5.85 -1.81
CA SER A 151 -24.28 6.90 -0.92
C SER A 151 -23.29 7.21 0.22
N GLN A 152 -22.54 6.21 0.70
CA GLN A 152 -21.55 6.36 1.77
C GLN A 152 -20.11 6.52 1.27
N PHE A 153 -19.90 6.87 -0.01
CA PHE A 153 -18.56 6.94 -0.59
C PHE A 153 -17.60 7.88 0.16
N LYS A 154 -18.11 8.98 0.74
CA LYS A 154 -17.31 9.92 1.54
C LYS A 154 -16.76 9.27 2.80
N GLU A 155 -17.59 8.48 3.48
CA GLU A 155 -17.21 7.76 4.69
C GLU A 155 -16.18 6.68 4.34
N ILE A 156 -16.44 5.89 3.28
CA ILE A 156 -15.50 4.86 2.80
C ILE A 156 -14.12 5.46 2.50
N ARG A 157 -14.10 6.58 1.76
CA ARG A 157 -12.87 7.31 1.44
C ARG A 157 -12.13 7.73 2.72
N GLN A 158 -12.85 8.32 3.68
CA GLN A 158 -12.26 8.75 4.95
C GLN A 158 -11.72 7.55 5.75
N THR A 159 -12.44 6.43 5.79
CA THR A 159 -11.99 5.21 6.45
C THR A 159 -10.70 4.68 5.82
N VAL A 160 -10.62 4.62 4.49
CA VAL A 160 -9.40 4.17 3.80
C VAL A 160 -8.22 5.09 4.13
N LYS A 161 -8.42 6.42 4.10
CA LYS A 161 -7.42 7.40 4.51
C LYS A 161 -6.91 7.14 5.93
N ASN A 162 -7.82 6.99 6.87
CA ASN A 162 -7.49 6.75 8.28
C ASN A 162 -6.71 5.44 8.45
N VAL A 163 -7.17 4.36 7.80
CA VAL A 163 -6.48 3.05 7.85
C VAL A 163 -5.05 3.17 7.33
N VAL A 164 -4.82 3.86 6.22
CA VAL A 164 -3.46 4.05 5.68
C VAL A 164 -2.60 4.87 6.64
N LEU A 165 -3.12 5.98 7.18
CA LEU A 165 -2.37 6.83 8.10
C LEU A 165 -2.05 6.12 9.41
N GLU A 166 -3.00 5.39 9.98
CA GLU A 166 -2.82 4.64 11.22
C GLU A 166 -1.92 3.42 11.04
N THR A 167 -2.02 2.71 9.91
CA THR A 167 -1.26 1.46 9.70
C THR A 167 0.16 1.70 9.17
N PHE A 168 0.33 2.60 8.20
CA PHE A 168 1.61 2.80 7.50
C PHE A 168 2.37 4.05 7.96
N PHE A 169 1.65 5.07 8.43
CA PHE A 169 2.23 6.36 8.83
C PHE A 169 2.09 6.61 10.33
N GLU A 170 2.02 5.55 11.13
CA GLU A 170 2.04 5.63 12.59
C GLU A 170 3.29 6.40 13.06
N THR A 171 3.11 7.34 14.00
CA THR A 171 4.18 8.25 14.42
C THR A 171 5.40 7.48 14.97
N GLU A 172 5.16 6.44 15.78
CA GLU A 172 6.23 5.62 16.34
C GLU A 172 6.96 4.79 15.26
N TYR A 173 6.23 4.24 14.29
CA TYR A 173 6.82 3.52 13.17
C TYR A 173 7.68 4.43 12.30
N LEU A 174 7.16 5.63 11.98
CA LEU A 174 7.88 6.64 11.20
C LEU A 174 9.14 7.12 11.91
N GLU A 175 9.05 7.41 13.20
CA GLU A 175 10.20 7.84 14.02
C GLU A 175 11.29 6.75 14.01
N ASN A 176 10.92 5.50 14.30
CA ASN A 176 11.84 4.37 14.27
C ASN A 176 12.46 4.12 12.87
N TYR A 177 11.65 4.23 11.81
CA TYR A 177 12.09 4.05 10.43
C TYR A 177 13.10 5.14 10.03
N MET A 178 12.77 6.41 10.32
CA MET A 178 13.63 7.55 10.04
C MET A 178 14.93 7.47 10.83
N HIS A 179 14.90 7.08 12.10
CA HIS A 179 16.12 6.87 12.89
C HIS A 179 17.05 5.84 12.23
N ARG A 180 16.52 4.70 11.77
CA ARG A 180 17.31 3.66 11.10
C ARG A 180 17.87 4.10 9.75
N LYS A 181 17.08 4.79 8.94
CA LYS A 181 17.45 5.23 7.58
C LYS A 181 18.16 6.59 7.54
N SER A 182 18.19 7.34 8.65
CA SER A 182 18.81 8.68 8.71
C SER A 182 20.26 8.67 8.24
N GLY A 183 21.06 7.68 8.66
CA GLY A 183 22.46 7.55 8.24
C GLY A 183 22.64 7.40 6.73
N GLU A 184 21.77 6.61 6.10
CA GLU A 184 21.80 6.34 4.65
C GLU A 184 21.27 7.52 3.84
N PHE A 185 20.19 8.16 4.29
CA PHE A 185 19.61 9.34 3.63
C PHE A 185 20.59 10.52 3.62
N LEU A 186 21.34 10.69 4.71
CA LEU A 186 22.35 11.75 4.83
C LEU A 186 23.59 11.50 3.97
N ALA A 187 23.98 10.23 3.84
CA ALA A 187 25.02 9.83 2.89
C ALA A 187 24.57 10.12 1.45
N ALA A 188 23.32 9.80 1.11
CA ALA A 188 22.75 10.04 -0.21
C ALA A 188 22.64 11.54 -0.56
N PHE A 189 22.18 12.37 0.37
CA PHE A 189 22.06 13.82 0.16
C PHE A 189 23.39 14.59 0.26
N GLN A 190 24.46 13.90 0.69
CA GLN A 190 25.79 14.48 0.94
C GLN A 190 25.71 15.82 1.69
N ILE A 191 24.86 15.89 2.73
CA ILE A 191 24.57 17.14 3.45
C ILE A 191 25.84 17.81 3.96
N GLU A 192 26.80 17.00 4.42
CA GLU A 192 28.11 17.47 4.85
C GLU A 192 28.84 18.25 3.74
N SER A 193 28.86 17.73 2.52
CA SER A 193 29.48 18.40 1.38
C SER A 193 28.71 19.65 0.92
N LYS A 194 27.37 19.62 0.96
CA LYS A 194 26.54 20.78 0.59
C LYS A 194 26.71 21.91 1.61
N LEU A 195 26.72 21.58 2.89
CA LEU A 195 26.92 22.55 3.97
C LEU A 195 28.34 23.15 3.90
N GLN A 196 29.36 22.33 3.65
CA GLN A 196 30.72 22.81 3.44
C GLN A 196 30.82 23.75 2.24
N ARG A 197 30.17 23.42 1.12
CA ARG A 197 30.11 24.29 -0.07
C ARG A 197 29.36 25.59 0.20
N LEU A 198 28.27 25.56 0.96
CA LEU A 198 27.51 26.76 1.34
C LEU A 198 28.34 27.68 2.24
N LEU A 199 29.02 27.14 3.24
CA LEU A 199 29.89 27.91 4.16
C LEU A 199 31.12 28.49 3.45
N GLN A 200 31.58 27.85 2.37
CA GLN A 200 32.66 28.34 1.52
C GLN A 200 32.17 29.15 0.32
N SER A 201 30.86 29.42 0.23
CA SER A 201 30.31 30.15 -0.92
C SER A 201 30.70 31.62 -0.89
N GLU A 202 30.79 32.20 -2.09
CA GLU A 202 31.07 33.63 -2.29
C GLU A 202 30.12 34.53 -1.48
N ARG A 203 28.86 34.11 -1.31
CA ARG A 203 27.87 34.84 -0.49
C ARG A 203 28.28 34.94 0.98
N VAL A 204 28.80 33.87 1.58
CA VAL A 204 29.23 33.90 2.99
C VAL A 204 30.48 34.76 3.15
N MET A 205 31.40 34.71 2.16
CA MET A 205 32.57 35.59 2.14
C MET A 205 32.18 37.07 2.03
N GLN A 206 31.19 37.42 1.19
CA GLN A 206 30.66 38.78 1.11
C GLN A 206 29.99 39.24 2.41
N ILE A 207 29.31 38.34 3.13
CA ILE A 207 28.74 38.65 4.45
C ILE A 207 29.87 38.97 5.44
N ILE A 208 30.95 38.18 5.44
CA ILE A 208 32.13 38.43 6.29
C ILE A 208 32.73 39.79 5.97
N ASP A 209 32.97 40.10 4.70
CA ASP A 209 33.51 41.39 4.28
C ASP A 209 32.63 42.55 4.73
N ASN A 210 31.31 42.44 4.57
CA ASN A 210 30.37 43.47 5.02
C ASN A 210 30.38 43.65 6.54
N GLN A 211 30.54 42.58 7.32
CA GLN A 211 30.64 42.67 8.77
C GLN A 211 31.97 43.28 9.22
N VAL A 212 33.07 42.93 8.56
CA VAL A 212 34.38 43.57 8.78
C VAL A 212 34.29 45.07 8.47
N GLN A 213 33.71 45.45 7.35
CA GLN A 213 33.50 46.86 7.00
C GLN A 213 32.64 47.61 8.02
N LYS A 214 31.62 46.96 8.59
CA LYS A 214 30.81 47.52 9.68
C LYS A 214 31.61 47.66 10.98
N LEU A 215 32.50 46.73 11.30
CA LEU A 215 33.41 46.83 12.45
C LEU A 215 34.36 48.02 12.30
N TYR A 216 34.89 48.29 11.10
CA TYR A 216 35.75 49.45 10.83
C TYR A 216 35.04 50.80 10.91
N LYS A 217 33.70 50.82 10.86
CA LYS A 217 32.90 52.03 11.14
C LYS A 217 32.69 52.29 12.63
N LYS A 218 33.02 51.32 13.49
CA LYS A 218 32.88 51.42 14.95
C LYS A 218 34.20 51.84 15.60
N PRO A 219 34.17 52.39 16.83
CA PRO A 219 35.37 52.78 17.57
C PRO A 219 36.41 51.65 17.71
N GLU A 220 35.98 50.38 17.83
CA GLU A 220 36.91 49.24 17.92
C GLU A 220 37.70 49.04 16.63
N GLY A 221 37.05 49.20 15.47
CA GLY A 221 37.70 49.07 14.17
C GLY A 221 38.58 50.26 13.81
N MET A 222 38.26 51.47 14.27
CA MET A 222 39.16 52.63 14.14
C MET A 222 40.45 52.44 14.95
N MET A 223 40.36 51.85 16.14
CA MET A 223 41.55 51.51 16.94
C MET A 223 42.42 50.45 16.23
N LEU A 224 41.80 49.43 15.63
CA LEU A 224 42.48 48.41 14.82
C LEU A 224 43.15 49.00 13.57
N ALA A 225 42.48 49.94 12.90
CA ALA A 225 43.06 50.68 11.77
C ALA A 225 44.28 51.51 12.20
N MET A 226 44.22 52.13 13.38
CA MET A 226 45.32 52.90 13.96
C MET A 226 46.51 52.01 14.37
N MET A 227 46.28 50.73 14.69
CA MET A 227 47.34 49.71 14.87
C MET A 227 47.94 49.19 13.54
N GLY A 228 47.53 49.74 12.39
CA GLY A 228 48.06 49.37 11.07
C GLY A 228 47.41 48.13 10.46
N VAL A 229 46.30 47.65 11.03
CA VAL A 229 45.53 46.53 10.48
C VAL A 229 44.44 47.07 9.57
N ASP A 230 44.61 46.86 8.27
CA ASP A 230 43.63 47.25 7.26
C ASP A 230 42.46 46.25 7.18
N ALA A 231 41.26 46.73 6.86
CA ALA A 231 40.04 45.93 6.76
C ALA A 231 40.19 44.76 5.78
N GLY A 232 40.86 45.00 4.64
CA GLY A 232 41.14 43.96 3.65
C GLY A 232 42.13 42.89 4.13
N LYS A 233 43.06 43.25 5.03
CA LYS A 233 44.00 42.28 5.64
C LYS A 233 43.31 41.44 6.71
N LEU A 234 42.44 42.06 7.52
CA LEU A 234 41.68 41.35 8.54
C LEU A 234 40.73 40.32 7.90
N SER A 235 40.03 40.71 6.82
CA SER A 235 39.17 39.78 6.07
C SER A 235 39.94 38.58 5.51
N LYS A 236 41.11 38.82 4.89
CA LYS A 236 41.98 37.74 4.37
C LYS A 236 42.53 36.83 5.46
N MET A 237 42.69 37.32 6.69
CA MET A 237 43.12 36.51 7.84
C MET A 237 41.96 35.71 8.45
N ILE A 238 40.73 36.24 8.39
CA ILE A 238 39.52 35.55 8.85
C ILE A 238 39.11 34.43 7.89
N GLN A 239 39.32 34.60 6.57
CA GLN A 239 39.00 33.57 5.57
C GLN A 239 39.54 32.16 5.88
N PRO A 240 40.84 31.94 6.15
CA PRO A 240 41.37 30.61 6.48
C PRO A 240 40.85 30.09 7.82
N LEU A 241 40.62 30.97 8.81
CA LEU A 241 39.99 30.63 10.10
C LEU A 241 38.57 30.12 9.91
N MET A 242 37.77 30.78 9.07
CA MET A 242 36.41 30.36 8.73
C MET A 242 36.39 29.06 7.93
N LYS A 243 37.38 28.84 7.07
CA LYS A 243 37.51 27.58 6.32
C LYS A 243 37.82 26.40 7.24
N GLY A 244 38.68 26.60 8.24
CA GLY A 244 38.96 25.62 9.30
C GLY A 244 37.72 25.38 10.18
N LEU A 245 37.11 26.45 10.69
CA LEU A 245 35.90 26.36 11.51
C LEU A 245 34.74 25.69 10.77
N SER A 246 34.55 26.00 9.49
CA SER A 246 33.54 25.36 8.65
C SER A 246 33.79 23.86 8.56
N ARG A 247 35.03 23.43 8.32
CA ARG A 247 35.38 22.01 8.24
C ARG A 247 35.06 21.27 9.54
N ASP A 248 35.31 21.90 10.68
CA ASP A 248 35.11 21.28 12.00
C ASP A 248 33.65 21.38 12.49
N MET A 249 32.93 22.43 12.13
CA MET A 249 31.52 22.61 12.48
C MET A 249 30.57 21.84 11.58
N THR A 250 30.94 21.59 10.31
CA THR A 250 30.10 20.84 9.36
C THR A 250 29.65 19.48 9.94
N PRO A 251 30.51 18.61 10.50
CA PRO A 251 30.07 17.34 11.07
C PRO A 251 29.18 17.51 12.32
N VAL A 252 29.43 18.54 13.14
CA VAL A 252 28.60 18.82 14.33
C VAL A 252 27.21 19.32 13.94
N LEU A 253 27.14 20.26 12.99
CA LEU A 253 25.89 20.80 12.48
C LEU A 253 25.12 19.72 11.72
N ALA A 254 25.80 18.92 10.90
CA ALA A 254 25.21 17.77 10.22
C ALA A 254 24.60 16.79 11.23
N LYS A 255 25.29 16.50 12.35
CA LYS A 255 24.79 15.63 13.44
C LYS A 255 23.55 16.20 14.13
N ASN A 256 23.53 17.50 14.42
CA ASN A 256 22.38 18.15 15.06
C ASN A 256 21.18 18.28 14.12
N LEU A 257 21.40 18.56 12.83
CA LEU A 257 20.34 18.58 11.82
C LEU A 257 19.67 17.20 11.64
N LYS A 258 20.41 16.08 11.84
CA LYS A 258 19.82 14.74 11.85
C LYS A 258 18.72 14.62 12.90
N THR A 259 18.88 15.30 14.04
CA THR A 259 17.97 15.20 15.18
C THR A 259 16.75 16.11 15.03
N PHE A 260 16.89 17.28 14.39
CA PHE A 260 15.86 18.32 14.42
C PHE A 260 14.89 18.31 13.24
N GLU A 261 15.35 18.11 11.99
CA GLU A 261 14.48 18.18 10.81
C GLU A 261 14.02 16.80 10.31
N PHE A 262 14.84 15.77 10.49
CA PHE A 262 14.55 14.40 10.03
C PHE A 262 13.84 13.52 11.07
N MET A 263 13.46 14.04 12.24
CA MET A 263 12.80 13.24 13.28
C MET A 263 11.41 13.73 13.64
N ASN A 264 10.92 14.79 13.01
CA ASN A 264 9.55 15.23 13.27
C ASN A 264 8.56 14.40 12.44
N ALA A 265 8.40 13.13 12.85
CA ALA A 265 7.48 12.17 12.27
C ALA A 265 6.04 12.72 12.22
N GLU A 266 5.66 13.54 13.20
CA GLU A 266 4.36 14.22 13.25
C GLU A 266 4.19 15.22 12.10
N SER A 267 5.21 16.01 11.79
CA SER A 267 5.17 16.95 10.66
C SER A 267 5.11 16.23 9.30
N MET A 268 5.77 15.09 9.16
CA MET A 268 5.70 14.27 7.94
C MET A 268 4.33 13.60 7.81
N ARG A 269 3.81 13.04 8.91
CA ARG A 269 2.46 12.47 8.95
C ARG A 269 1.42 13.52 8.56
N ALA A 270 1.53 14.76 9.06
CA ALA A 270 0.64 15.86 8.69
C ALA A 270 0.73 16.24 7.20
N GLN A 271 1.93 16.28 6.62
CA GLN A 271 2.09 16.53 5.18
C GLN A 271 1.49 15.40 4.32
N VAL A 272 1.70 14.15 4.71
CA VAL A 272 1.10 12.99 4.02
C VAL A 272 -0.42 13.00 4.17
N ASP A 273 -0.93 13.36 5.34
CA ASP A 273 -2.35 13.50 5.62
C ASP A 273 -3.01 14.56 4.71
N GLU A 274 -2.38 15.72 4.56
CA GLU A 274 -2.83 16.78 3.65
C GLU A 274 -2.80 16.33 2.18
N MET A 275 -1.66 15.78 1.73
CA MET A 275 -1.51 15.26 0.37
C MET A 275 -2.56 14.18 0.07
N MET A 276 -2.79 13.26 1.00
CA MET A 276 -3.78 12.20 0.85
C MET A 276 -5.20 12.77 0.86
N THR A 277 -5.47 13.82 1.64
CA THR A 277 -6.77 14.50 1.61
C THR A 277 -7.07 15.01 0.21
N VAL A 278 -6.14 15.76 -0.39
CA VAL A 278 -6.27 16.30 -1.76
C VAL A 278 -6.43 15.17 -2.77
N LYS A 279 -5.56 14.16 -2.72
CA LYS A 279 -5.65 13.02 -3.64
C LYS A 279 -6.93 12.23 -3.49
N MET A 280 -7.48 12.19 -2.28
CA MET A 280 -8.75 11.53 -2.08
C MET A 280 -9.95 12.36 -2.55
N GLU A 281 -9.84 13.67 -2.71
CA GLU A 281 -10.86 14.49 -3.40
C GLU A 281 -11.04 14.10 -4.86
N GLU A 282 -9.99 13.56 -5.48
CA GLU A 282 -10.03 13.01 -6.83
C GLU A 282 -10.69 11.61 -6.90
N PHE A 283 -10.98 10.95 -5.75
CA PHE A 283 -11.76 9.70 -5.70
C PHE A 283 -13.25 9.99 -5.83
N THR A 284 -13.70 10.02 -7.08
CA THR A 284 -15.11 10.12 -7.42
C THR A 284 -15.87 8.84 -7.00
N PRO A 285 -17.20 8.94 -6.77
CA PRO A 285 -18.06 7.78 -6.48
C PRO A 285 -17.86 6.55 -7.38
N PRO A 286 -17.70 6.67 -8.72
CA PRO A 286 -17.46 5.49 -9.57
C PRO A 286 -16.15 4.77 -9.30
N LYS A 287 -15.08 5.50 -8.91
CA LYS A 287 -13.79 4.88 -8.57
C LYS A 287 -13.89 4.04 -7.29
N VAL A 288 -14.53 4.58 -6.25
CA VAL A 288 -14.75 3.87 -4.98
C VAL A 288 -15.63 2.64 -5.19
N LYS A 289 -16.71 2.79 -5.97
CA LYS A 289 -17.57 1.65 -6.36
C LYS A 289 -16.74 0.55 -7.02
N LYS A 290 -15.91 0.89 -8.02
CA LYS A 290 -15.06 -0.09 -8.72
C LYS A 290 -14.09 -0.82 -7.79
N LEU A 291 -13.43 -0.08 -6.89
CA LEU A 291 -12.52 -0.66 -5.90
C LEU A 291 -13.22 -1.67 -4.98
N VAL A 292 -14.33 -1.25 -4.37
CA VAL A 292 -15.08 -2.12 -3.45
C VAL A 292 -15.65 -3.31 -4.23
N GLU A 293 -16.27 -3.07 -5.38
CA GLU A 293 -16.83 -4.11 -6.24
C GLU A 293 -15.79 -5.18 -6.62
N GLN A 294 -14.57 -4.79 -6.96
CA GLN A 294 -13.48 -5.73 -7.24
C GLN A 294 -13.11 -6.60 -6.02
N MET A 295 -13.20 -6.06 -4.80
CA MET A 295 -12.87 -6.80 -3.57
C MET A 295 -13.99 -7.75 -3.11
N ILE A 296 -15.26 -7.32 -3.17
CA ILE A 296 -16.37 -8.05 -2.52
C ILE A 296 -17.29 -8.81 -3.49
N ARG A 297 -17.35 -8.44 -4.77
CA ARG A 297 -18.35 -9.01 -5.70
C ARG A 297 -18.15 -10.51 -5.94
N GLN A 298 -16.91 -10.98 -5.95
CA GLN A 298 -16.61 -12.41 -6.11
C GLN A 298 -17.14 -13.26 -4.95
N HIS A 299 -17.12 -12.72 -3.73
CA HIS A 299 -17.63 -13.40 -2.54
C HIS A 299 -19.15 -13.29 -2.41
N LEU A 300 -19.74 -12.17 -2.85
CA LEU A 300 -21.19 -11.97 -2.84
C LEU A 300 -21.93 -12.89 -3.82
N GLY A 301 -21.29 -13.37 -4.89
CA GLY A 301 -21.88 -14.36 -5.80
C GLY A 301 -22.26 -15.67 -5.09
N TRP A 302 -21.50 -16.09 -4.09
CA TRP A 302 -21.81 -17.28 -3.27
C TRP A 302 -23.05 -17.10 -2.40
N LEU A 303 -23.32 -15.87 -1.95
CA LEU A 303 -24.52 -15.55 -1.18
C LEU A 303 -25.79 -15.96 -1.97
N VAL A 304 -25.79 -15.78 -3.29
CA VAL A 304 -26.92 -16.13 -4.18
C VAL A 304 -27.09 -17.64 -4.27
N VAL A 305 -25.98 -18.37 -4.41
CA VAL A 305 -25.97 -19.85 -4.42
C VAL A 305 -26.55 -20.39 -3.12
N TRP A 306 -26.12 -19.84 -1.98
CA TRP A 306 -26.66 -20.22 -0.68
C TRP A 306 -28.14 -19.84 -0.54
N GLY A 307 -28.56 -18.70 -1.08
CA GLY A 307 -29.97 -18.33 -1.18
C GLY A 307 -30.81 -19.39 -1.90
N ASN A 308 -30.29 -19.94 -3.01
CA ASN A 308 -30.93 -21.04 -3.72
C ASN A 308 -30.98 -22.34 -2.90
N VAL A 309 -29.88 -22.68 -2.21
CA VAL A 309 -29.78 -23.90 -1.38
C VAL A 309 -30.71 -23.83 -0.17
N PHE A 310 -30.71 -22.72 0.57
CA PHE A 310 -31.60 -22.52 1.72
C PHE A 310 -33.06 -22.40 1.28
N GLY A 311 -33.32 -21.73 0.16
CA GLY A 311 -34.65 -21.72 -0.43
C GLY A 311 -35.16 -23.13 -0.76
N ALA A 312 -34.33 -23.94 -1.42
CA ALA A 312 -34.65 -25.33 -1.72
C ALA A 312 -34.95 -26.13 -0.44
N LEU A 313 -34.09 -26.01 0.58
CA LEU A 313 -34.27 -26.69 1.86
C LEU A 313 -35.55 -26.28 2.60
N LEU A 314 -35.86 -24.97 2.63
CA LEU A 314 -37.09 -24.49 3.25
C LEU A 314 -38.33 -24.93 2.46
N GLY A 315 -38.24 -24.94 1.13
CA GLY A 315 -39.31 -25.45 0.27
C GLY A 315 -39.58 -26.94 0.49
N THR A 316 -38.55 -27.76 0.65
CA THR A 316 -38.73 -29.18 0.96
C THR A 316 -39.33 -29.39 2.34
N ILE A 317 -38.83 -28.69 3.36
CA ILE A 317 -39.37 -28.79 4.72
C ILE A 317 -40.84 -28.34 4.76
N ALA A 318 -41.18 -27.22 4.13
CA ALA A 318 -42.53 -26.68 4.10
C ALA A 318 -43.52 -27.67 3.48
N GLU A 319 -43.18 -28.26 2.34
CA GLU A 319 -44.07 -29.21 1.66
C GLU A 319 -44.13 -30.56 2.39
N VAL A 320 -43.02 -31.03 2.96
CA VAL A 320 -43.01 -32.24 3.79
C VAL A 320 -43.95 -32.07 4.98
N VAL A 321 -43.86 -30.94 5.69
CA VAL A 321 -44.77 -30.64 6.81
C VAL A 321 -46.23 -30.56 6.33
N ALA A 322 -46.48 -29.96 5.16
CA ALA A 322 -47.82 -29.88 4.57
C ALA A 322 -48.40 -31.25 4.18
N ILE A 323 -47.56 -32.23 3.83
CA ILE A 323 -48.00 -33.60 3.53
C ILE A 323 -48.35 -34.39 4.81
N PHE A 324 -47.65 -34.09 5.91
CA PHE A 324 -47.85 -34.77 7.20
C PHE A 324 -48.96 -34.16 8.08
N THR A 325 -49.40 -32.92 7.77
CA THR A 325 -50.45 -32.19 8.51
C THR A 325 -51.80 -32.35 7.81
#